data_AF-A0A8H9JDL6-F1
#
_entry.id   AF-A0A8H9JDL6-F1
#
_cell.length_a   1.000
_cell.length_b   1.000
_cell.length_c   1.000
_cell.angle_alpha   90.00
_cell.angle_beta   90.00
_cell.angle_gamma   90.00
#
_symmetry.space_group_name_H-M   'P 1'
#
loop_
_entity.id
_entity.type
_entity.pdbx_description
1 polymer ?
#
loop_
_entity_poly.entity_id
_entity_poly.type
_entity_poly.pdbx_seq_one_letter_code
_entity_poly.pdbx_strand_id
1 'polypeptide(L)'
;MPDDKTPQAPNLDLIQLVQRARLQHDADAVPSAIAAVYWIECEADVPTAAPTPRAGAWVIECDVANVDAVWDTVKRATRMGKLGYKSKVLTASRKGGRDSTSRVILVGTADRADSADCARVRDALEGLGLAPLRYE
;
A
#
# COMPACT_ATOMS: atom_id res chain seq x y z
N MET A 1 -31.42 28.27 -23.40
CA MET A 1 -31.00 27.66 -22.14
C MET A 1 -29.50 27.42 -22.26
N PRO A 2 -28.63 28.12 -21.50
CA PRO A 2 -27.19 27.85 -21.58
C PRO A 2 -26.88 26.58 -20.78
N ASP A 3 -26.15 25.66 -21.41
CA ASP A 3 -25.56 24.48 -20.79
C ASP A 3 -24.48 24.92 -19.80
N ASP A 4 -24.81 24.88 -18.51
CA ASP A 4 -23.86 25.05 -17.41
C ASP A 4 -23.05 23.76 -17.23
N LYS A 5 -21.95 23.63 -17.96
CA LYS A 5 -20.94 22.57 -17.77
C LYS A 5 -19.83 23.04 -16.85
N THR A 6 -20.17 23.55 -15.67
CA THR A 6 -19.17 23.75 -14.61
C THR A 6 -18.84 22.38 -14.00
N PRO A 7 -17.57 21.92 -13.97
CA PRO A 7 -17.21 20.67 -13.32
C PRO A 7 -17.59 20.74 -11.84
N GLN A 8 -18.54 19.92 -11.43
CA GLN A 8 -18.98 19.86 -10.05
C GLN A 8 -17.79 19.45 -9.19
N ALA A 9 -17.52 20.24 -8.14
CA ALA A 9 -16.42 19.94 -7.22
C ALA A 9 -16.59 18.52 -6.66
N PRO A 10 -15.50 17.73 -6.53
CA PRO A 10 -15.61 16.34 -6.10
C PRO A 10 -16.25 16.27 -4.71
N ASN A 11 -17.28 15.44 -4.57
CA ASN A 11 -17.92 15.22 -3.27
C ASN A 11 -16.96 14.42 -2.37
N LEU A 12 -16.26 15.13 -1.47
CA LEU A 12 -15.23 14.56 -0.61
C LEU A 12 -15.77 13.50 0.35
N ASP A 13 -16.98 13.70 0.87
CA ASP A 13 -17.62 12.74 1.77
C ASP A 13 -17.95 11.42 1.05
N LEU A 14 -18.45 11.53 -0.18
CA LEU A 14 -18.70 10.36 -1.02
C LEU A 14 -17.39 9.65 -1.40
N ILE A 15 -16.33 10.41 -1.69
CA ILE A 15 -14.99 9.84 -1.95
C ILE A 15 -14.49 9.06 -0.73
N GLN A 16 -14.56 9.65 0.46
CA GLN A 16 -14.14 9.00 1.70
C GLN A 16 -14.99 7.77 2.01
N LEU A 17 -16.31 7.83 1.82
CA LEU A 17 -17.21 6.70 2.02
C LEU A 17 -16.85 5.53 1.10
N VAL A 18 -16.67 5.80 -0.20
CA VAL A 18 -16.31 4.78 -1.19
C VAL A 18 -14.92 4.20 -0.90
N GLN A 19 -13.96 5.04 -0.50
CA GLN A 19 -12.63 4.58 -0.08
C GLN A 19 -12.70 3.67 1.14
N ARG A 20 -13.48 4.02 2.17
CA ARG A 20 -13.69 3.18 3.36
C ARG A 20 -14.36 1.85 3.01
N ALA A 21 -15.41 1.88 2.19
CA ALA A 21 -16.08 0.66 1.73
C ALA A 21 -15.14 -0.24 0.92
N ARG A 22 -14.27 0.33 0.09
CA ARG A 22 -13.23 -0.40 -0.64
C ARG A 22 -12.22 -1.04 0.31
N LEU A 23 -11.71 -0.28 1.28
CA LEU A 23 -10.75 -0.75 2.28
C LEU A 23 -11.31 -1.89 3.15
N GLN A 24 -12.62 -1.87 3.44
CA GLN A 24 -13.27 -2.94 4.19
C GLN A 24 -13.23 -4.28 3.44
N HIS A 25 -13.32 -4.25 2.10
CA HIS A 25 -13.13 -5.45 1.27
C HIS A 25 -11.66 -5.82 1.06
N ASP A 26 -10.74 -4.84 1.13
CA ASP A 26 -9.30 -5.06 1.03
C ASP A 26 -8.72 -5.83 2.23
N ALA A 27 -9.39 -5.77 3.39
CA ALA A 27 -8.99 -6.49 4.60
C ALA A 27 -8.96 -8.01 4.37
N ASP A 28 -9.98 -8.55 3.70
CA ASP A 28 -10.13 -9.98 3.38
C ASP A 28 -9.62 -10.35 1.98
N ALA A 29 -9.05 -9.37 1.27
CA ALA A 29 -8.58 -9.57 -0.09
C ALA A 29 -7.34 -10.48 -0.16
N VAL A 30 -7.36 -11.39 -1.13
CA VAL A 30 -6.27 -12.30 -1.50
C VAL A 30 -5.61 -11.76 -2.78
N PRO A 31 -4.45 -11.07 -2.69
CA PRO A 31 -3.84 -10.38 -3.83
C PRO A 31 -3.59 -11.27 -5.05
N SER A 32 -3.25 -12.55 -4.86
CA SER A 32 -3.01 -13.48 -5.95
C SER A 32 -4.26 -13.78 -6.80
N ALA A 33 -5.46 -13.69 -6.22
CA ALA A 33 -6.72 -14.07 -6.84
C ALA A 33 -7.49 -12.88 -7.44
N ILE A 34 -7.03 -11.65 -7.23
CA ILE A 34 -7.75 -10.43 -7.63
C ILE A 34 -7.05 -9.79 -8.82
N ALA A 35 -7.76 -9.61 -9.93
CA ALA A 35 -7.25 -8.87 -11.09
C ALA A 35 -8.02 -7.57 -11.37
N ALA A 36 -9.17 -7.37 -10.73
CA ALA A 36 -10.07 -6.24 -10.97
C ALA A 36 -9.69 -4.96 -10.18
N VAL A 37 -8.81 -5.10 -9.17
CA VAL A 37 -8.41 -4.02 -8.27
C VAL A 37 -6.91 -3.87 -8.34
N TYR A 38 -6.38 -2.77 -8.88
CA TYR A 38 -4.94 -2.65 -9.15
C TYR A 38 -4.07 -2.63 -7.88
N TRP A 39 -4.55 -1.99 -6.80
CA TRP A 39 -3.90 -1.96 -5.49
C TRP A 39 -4.87 -2.35 -4.39
N ILE A 40 -4.41 -3.19 -3.46
CA ILE A 40 -5.03 -3.42 -2.16
C ILE A 40 -4.20 -2.64 -1.14
N GLU A 41 -4.85 -1.94 -0.21
CA GLU A 41 -4.17 -1.08 0.77
C GLU A 41 -4.47 -1.48 2.21
N CYS A 42 -3.57 -1.12 3.12
CA CYS A 42 -3.76 -1.24 4.56
C CYS A 42 -3.07 -0.08 5.26
N GLU A 43 -3.76 0.54 6.21
CA GLU A 43 -3.22 1.62 7.04
C GLU A 43 -2.88 1.12 8.45
N ALA A 44 -2.09 1.89 9.19
CA ALA A 44 -1.84 1.61 10.59
C ALA A 44 -3.10 1.85 11.44
N ASP A 45 -3.38 0.97 12.40
CA ASP A 45 -4.50 1.14 13.35
C ASP A 45 -4.12 2.08 14.51
N VAL A 46 -2.86 2.51 14.56
CA VAL A 46 -2.30 3.44 15.54
C VAL A 46 -1.95 4.78 14.88
N PRO A 47 -1.94 5.90 15.63
CA PRO A 47 -1.49 7.18 15.09
C PRO A 47 -0.06 7.08 14.54
N THR A 48 0.12 7.52 13.31
CA THR A 48 1.43 7.60 12.63
C THR A 48 1.65 9.02 12.09
N ALA A 49 2.90 9.35 11.75
CA ALA A 49 3.20 10.63 11.14
C ALA A 49 2.46 10.77 9.79
N ALA A 50 1.83 11.93 9.58
CA ALA A 50 1.20 12.24 8.31
C ALA A 50 2.26 12.35 7.21
N PRO A 51 2.01 11.81 6.00
CA PRO A 51 2.97 11.88 4.90
C PRO A 51 3.22 13.33 4.47
N THR A 52 4.50 13.64 4.26
CA THR A 52 4.98 14.92 3.73
C THR A 52 5.12 14.84 2.20
N PRO A 53 5.40 15.96 1.49
CA PRO A 53 5.76 15.91 0.07
C PRO A 53 7.01 15.06 -0.25
N ARG A 54 7.77 14.67 0.78
CA ARG A 54 8.96 13.82 0.69
C ARG A 54 8.68 12.38 1.12
N ALA A 55 7.42 11.98 1.25
CA ALA A 55 7.07 10.59 1.53
C ALA A 55 7.74 9.65 0.51
N GLY A 56 8.21 8.51 1.00
CA GLY A 56 8.85 7.46 0.21
C GLY A 56 8.30 6.10 0.58
N ALA A 57 8.79 5.05 -0.06
CA ALA A 57 8.39 3.68 0.27
C ALA A 57 9.52 2.67 0.14
N TRP A 58 9.52 1.69 1.05
CA TRP A 58 10.26 0.45 0.83
C TRP A 58 9.47 -0.44 -0.14
N VAL A 59 10.19 -1.01 -1.10
CA VAL A 59 9.67 -1.86 -2.16
C VAL A 59 10.13 -3.28 -1.93
N ILE A 60 9.15 -4.18 -1.88
CA ILE A 60 9.33 -5.61 -1.73
C ILE A 60 8.84 -6.27 -3.01
N GLU A 61 9.72 -6.98 -3.69
CA GLU A 61 9.38 -7.78 -4.86
C GLU A 61 9.17 -9.22 -4.42
N CYS A 62 8.08 -9.83 -4.87
CA CYS A 62 7.76 -11.23 -4.58
C CYS A 62 7.03 -11.86 -5.76
N ASP A 63 6.86 -13.18 -5.73
CA ASP A 63 6.07 -13.89 -6.73
C ASP A 63 4.62 -14.07 -6.29
N VAL A 64 3.72 -14.25 -7.25
CA VAL A 64 2.29 -14.52 -7.06
C VAL A 64 2.03 -15.72 -6.15
N ALA A 65 2.94 -16.71 -6.13
CA ALA A 65 2.85 -17.85 -5.24
C ALA A 65 3.04 -17.47 -3.75
N ASN A 66 3.79 -16.41 -3.47
CA ASN A 66 4.16 -15.99 -2.12
C ASN A 66 3.47 -14.69 -1.69
N VAL A 67 2.90 -13.93 -2.63
CA VAL A 67 2.38 -12.57 -2.39
C VAL A 67 1.36 -12.52 -1.26
N ASP A 68 0.51 -13.53 -1.12
CA ASP A 68 -0.53 -13.54 -0.09
C ASP A 68 0.08 -13.65 1.31
N ALA A 69 1.06 -14.55 1.49
CA ALA A 69 1.76 -14.73 2.76
C ALA A 69 2.64 -13.52 3.12
N VAL A 70 3.32 -12.94 2.13
CA VAL A 70 4.11 -11.72 2.32
C VAL A 70 3.19 -10.56 2.66
N TRP A 71 2.08 -10.39 1.94
CA TRP A 71 1.11 -9.33 2.17
C TRP A 71 0.47 -9.44 3.55
N ASP A 72 0.07 -10.63 3.96
CA ASP A 72 -0.51 -10.89 5.28
C ASP A 72 0.46 -10.51 6.42
N THR A 73 1.75 -10.82 6.25
CA THR A 73 2.81 -10.41 7.18
C THR A 73 2.97 -8.89 7.24
N VAL A 74 3.06 -8.23 6.08
CA VAL A 74 3.17 -6.77 5.98
C VAL A 74 1.93 -6.09 6.57
N LYS A 75 0.74 -6.55 6.18
CA LYS A 75 -0.56 -6.03 6.64
C LYS A 75 -0.64 -6.03 8.16
N ARG A 76 -0.34 -7.16 8.81
CA ARG A 76 -0.31 -7.22 10.29
C ARG A 76 0.68 -6.24 10.89
N ALA A 77 1.91 -6.21 10.37
CA ALA A 77 2.95 -5.34 10.91
C ALA A 77 2.62 -3.84 10.74
N THR A 78 1.99 -3.46 9.62
CA THR A 78 1.50 -2.10 9.37
C THR A 78 0.39 -1.73 10.34
N ARG A 79 -0.63 -2.58 10.53
CA ARG A 79 -1.72 -2.32 11.48
C ARG A 79 -1.22 -2.10 12.90
N MET A 80 -0.22 -2.86 13.31
CA MET A 80 0.44 -2.73 14.62
C MET A 80 1.33 -1.47 14.75
N GLY A 81 1.49 -0.67 13.70
CA GLY A 81 2.39 0.49 13.68
C GLY A 81 3.88 0.15 13.67
N LYS A 82 4.24 -1.11 13.38
CA LYS A 82 5.65 -1.53 13.32
C LYS A 82 6.32 -1.08 12.02
N LEU A 83 5.55 -0.91 10.97
CA LEU A 83 6.01 -0.38 9.69
C LEU A 83 5.69 1.12 9.59
N GLY A 84 5.58 1.65 8.38
CA GLY A 84 5.18 3.04 8.17
C GLY A 84 3.66 3.24 8.19
N TYR A 85 3.20 4.42 7.75
CA TYR A 85 1.80 4.85 7.90
C TYR A 85 0.81 4.04 7.05
N LYS A 86 1.28 3.48 5.93
CA LYS A 86 0.46 2.71 4.99
C LYS A 86 1.27 1.66 4.24
N SER A 87 0.63 0.59 3.80
CA SER A 87 1.19 -0.36 2.85
C SER A 87 0.22 -0.69 1.74
N LYS A 88 0.76 -1.07 0.58
CA LYS A 88 -0.02 -1.37 -0.62
C LYS A 88 0.56 -2.59 -1.32
N VAL A 89 -0.28 -3.47 -1.84
CA VAL A 89 0.13 -4.59 -2.69
C VAL A 89 -0.48 -4.47 -4.07
N LEU A 90 0.37 -4.65 -5.08
CA LEU A 90 -0.03 -4.68 -6.47
C LEU A 90 -0.59 -6.06 -6.79
N THR A 91 -1.82 -6.11 -7.27
CA THR A 91 -2.51 -7.38 -7.55
C THR A 91 -2.21 -7.93 -8.96
N ALA A 92 -1.76 -7.05 -9.86
CA ALA A 92 -1.31 -7.37 -11.20
C ALA A 92 0.22 -7.21 -11.32
N SER A 93 0.81 -7.64 -12.44
CA SER A 93 2.23 -7.42 -12.67
C SER A 93 2.56 -5.98 -13.03
N ARG A 94 3.68 -5.48 -12.49
CA ARG A 94 4.25 -4.15 -12.83
C ARG A 94 4.78 -4.09 -14.27
N LYS A 95 5.17 -5.23 -14.86
CA LYS A 95 5.71 -5.33 -16.24
C LYS A 95 4.63 -5.47 -17.31
N GLY A 96 3.35 -5.54 -16.92
CA GLY A 96 2.24 -5.82 -17.82
C GLY A 96 2.11 -7.31 -18.13
N GLY A 97 0.89 -7.75 -18.42
CA GLY A 97 0.56 -9.16 -18.67
C GLY A 97 -0.08 -9.85 -17.47
N ARG A 98 -1.26 -10.45 -17.70
CA ARG A 98 -2.07 -11.15 -16.69
C ARG A 98 -1.35 -12.37 -16.10
N ASP A 99 -0.41 -12.93 -16.86
CA ASP A 99 0.32 -14.17 -16.54
C ASP A 99 1.69 -13.93 -15.90
N SER A 100 2.07 -12.67 -15.67
CA SER A 100 3.36 -12.38 -15.06
C SER A 100 3.31 -12.71 -13.56
N THR A 101 4.30 -13.47 -13.12
CA THR A 101 4.41 -14.00 -11.75
C THR A 101 4.82 -12.94 -10.74
N SER A 102 5.44 -11.84 -11.17
CA SER A 102 5.94 -10.82 -10.22
C SER A 102 4.81 -10.03 -9.58
N ARG A 103 4.98 -9.72 -8.31
CA ARG A 103 4.13 -8.87 -7.47
C ARG A 103 5.01 -7.89 -6.71
N VAL A 104 4.43 -6.75 -6.35
CA VAL A 104 5.13 -5.66 -5.66
C VAL A 104 4.32 -5.24 -4.45
N ILE A 105 4.99 -5.11 -3.32
CA ILE A 105 4.44 -4.51 -2.10
C ILE A 105 5.23 -3.23 -1.79
N LEU A 106 4.51 -2.16 -1.47
CA LEU A 106 5.04 -0.87 -1.07
C LEU A 106 4.71 -0.63 0.40
N VAL A 107 5.71 -0.23 1.19
CA VAL A 107 5.57 0.14 2.60
C VAL A 107 5.95 1.61 2.75
N GLY A 108 4.96 2.46 2.92
CA GLY A 108 5.09 3.92 2.88
C GLY A 108 5.63 4.50 4.18
N THR A 109 6.67 5.31 4.06
CA THR A 109 7.24 6.16 5.12
C THR A 109 6.79 7.61 4.93
N ALA A 110 6.63 8.37 6.02
CA ALA A 110 6.05 9.70 5.96
C ALA A 110 6.99 10.77 5.38
N ASP A 111 8.29 10.64 5.57
CA ASP A 111 9.30 11.58 5.06
C ASP A 111 10.64 10.86 4.90
N ARG A 112 11.18 10.82 3.67
CA ARG A 112 12.49 10.21 3.41
C ARG A 112 13.67 10.93 4.07
N ALA A 113 13.49 12.17 4.52
CA ALA A 113 14.50 12.90 5.27
C ALA A 113 14.56 12.47 6.75
N ASP A 114 13.50 11.81 7.25
CA ASP A 114 13.51 11.15 8.55
C ASP A 114 14.25 9.81 8.44
N SER A 115 15.57 9.90 8.43
CA SER A 115 16.46 8.73 8.35
C SER A 115 16.24 7.74 9.49
N ALA A 116 15.79 8.19 10.66
CA ALA A 116 15.53 7.34 11.81
C ALA A 116 14.27 6.49 11.59
N ASP A 117 13.17 7.09 11.13
CA ASP A 117 11.97 6.32 10.77
C ASP A 117 12.23 5.40 9.57
N CYS A 118 12.94 5.87 8.55
CA CYS A 118 13.29 5.05 7.39
C CYS A 118 14.10 3.81 7.78
N ALA A 119 15.10 3.97 8.65
CA ALA A 119 15.92 2.87 9.17
C ALA A 119 15.08 1.93 10.06
N ARG A 120 14.26 2.47 10.96
CA ARG A 120 13.35 1.68 11.81
C ARG A 120 12.43 0.78 10.98
N VAL A 121 11.82 1.32 9.91
CA VAL A 121 10.95 0.55 9.02
C VAL A 121 11.74 -0.50 8.25
N ARG A 122 12.94 -0.18 7.76
CA ARG A 122 13.82 -1.15 7.10
C ARG A 122 14.16 -2.32 8.01
N ASP A 123 14.65 -2.02 9.21
CA ASP A 123 15.10 -3.02 10.16
C ASP A 123 13.93 -3.91 10.62
N ALA A 124 12.73 -3.33 10.73
CA ALA A 124 11.50 -4.10 10.98
C ALA A 124 11.14 -5.04 9.81
N LEU A 125 11.30 -4.61 8.55
CA LEU A 125 11.08 -5.46 7.38
C LEU A 125 12.11 -6.59 7.28
N GLU A 126 13.38 -6.28 7.51
CA GLU A 126 14.46 -7.27 7.55
C GLU A 126 14.25 -8.29 8.68
N GLY A 127 13.83 -7.84 9.86
CA GLY A 127 13.46 -8.72 10.98
C GLY A 127 12.26 -9.63 10.71
N LEU A 128 11.42 -9.29 9.73
CA LEU A 128 10.33 -10.15 9.23
C LEU A 128 10.79 -11.10 8.12
N GLY A 129 12.07 -11.08 7.73
CA GLY A 129 12.61 -11.88 6.64
C GLY A 129 12.24 -11.37 5.25
N LEU A 130 11.84 -10.11 5.13
CA LEU A 130 11.40 -9.49 3.87
C LEU A 130 12.56 -8.71 3.25
N ALA A 131 13.47 -9.40 2.57
CA ALA A 131 14.61 -8.84 1.86
C ALA A 131 14.86 -9.63 0.55
N PRO A 132 15.49 -9.04 -0.48
CA PRO A 132 16.09 -7.69 -0.53
C PRO A 132 15.05 -6.57 -0.61
N LEU A 133 15.42 -5.41 -0.07
CA LEU A 133 14.59 -4.20 -0.04
C LEU A 133 15.19 -3.10 -0.93
N ARG A 134 14.35 -2.41 -1.68
CA ARG A 134 14.70 -1.17 -2.39
C ARG A 134 13.91 -0.01 -1.81
N TYR A 135 14.50 1.18 -1.73
CA TYR A 135 13.78 2.39 -1.34
C TYR A 135 13.48 3.26 -2.56
N GLU A 136 12.23 3.70 -2.72
CA GLU A 136 11.75 4.59 -3.78
C GLU A 136 11.20 5.90 -3.18
#